data_AF-A0A2H3KYW5-F1
#
_entry.id   AF-A0A2H3KYW5-F1
#
_cell.length_a   1.000
_cell.length_b   1.000
_cell.length_c   1.000
_cell.angle_alpha   90.00
_cell.angle_beta   90.00
_cell.angle_gamma   90.00
#
_symmetry.space_group_name_H-M   'P 1'
#
loop_
_entity.id
_entity.type
_entity.pdbx_description
1 polymer ?
#
loop_
_entity_poly.entity_id
_entity_poly.type
_entity_poly.pdbx_seq_one_letter_code
_entity_poly.pdbx_strand_id
1 'polypeptide(L)'
;MKKSKIILFIILSLFINCKKEKIKIEKQTKFVQIYAENDYGMFGKINLKIYSDNTYNCVRYETSPNYEKTEKFNGFLKIVNDTINFFPFDFKPNYSTKAVIKNNFVEFVDGEYPLKIEIKRSKLNSKNSLKFDKIKDYAIFTFNEKYHSNIYYGYKPKLVKAYDLKQKELEELDTILKKCFVENNSKLKDIDNYVKQCIVVINSKKEIEVWVSCYCKNKYEKDNYKYSIIQMHDGGNCNINLKVNLTNHNYSELNISGSA
;
A
#
# COMPACT_ATOMS: atom_id res chain seq x y z
N MET A 1 -20.16 -42.72 -79.29
CA MET A 1 -18.84 -43.04 -78.73
C MET A 1 -18.00 -41.77 -78.59
N LYS A 2 -17.65 -41.42 -77.35
CA LYS A 2 -16.40 -40.81 -76.86
C LYS A 2 -16.67 -39.69 -75.85
N LYS A 3 -16.55 -40.09 -74.58
CA LYS A 3 -16.20 -39.23 -73.45
C LYS A 3 -14.80 -38.67 -73.67
N SER A 4 -14.56 -37.44 -73.22
CA SER A 4 -13.61 -37.12 -72.12
C SER A 4 -12.71 -35.90 -72.38
N LYS A 5 -12.60 -35.09 -71.32
CA LYS A 5 -11.64 -33.99 -71.03
C LYS A 5 -11.91 -32.69 -71.81
N ILE A 6 -11.97 -31.51 -71.20
CA ILE A 6 -10.92 -30.90 -70.35
C ILE A 6 -11.57 -29.96 -69.33
N ILE A 7 -11.22 -30.17 -68.06
CA ILE A 7 -11.26 -29.19 -66.97
C ILE A 7 -10.05 -28.27 -67.19
N LEU A 8 -10.23 -26.94 -67.24
CA LEU A 8 -9.38 -25.87 -66.64
C LEU A 8 -9.74 -24.51 -67.28
N PHE A 9 -9.60 -23.41 -66.51
CA PHE A 9 -9.73 -21.97 -66.90
C PHE A 9 -11.18 -21.46 -67.05
N ILE A 10 -11.71 -20.49 -66.30
CA ILE A 10 -11.15 -19.29 -65.64
C ILE A 10 -12.05 -18.94 -64.43
N ILE A 11 -11.54 -19.19 -63.22
CA ILE A 11 -11.94 -18.45 -62.02
C ILE A 11 -10.96 -17.27 -61.95
N LEU A 12 -11.29 -16.18 -62.63
CA LEU A 12 -10.46 -14.97 -62.62
C LEU A 12 -11.31 -13.71 -62.82
N SER A 13 -12.25 -13.45 -61.90
CA SER A 13 -12.93 -12.14 -61.83
C SER A 13 -13.69 -11.91 -60.52
N LEU A 14 -13.18 -12.39 -59.38
CA LEU A 14 -13.72 -12.01 -58.06
C LEU A 14 -12.61 -11.65 -57.06
N PHE A 15 -11.68 -10.81 -57.50
CA PHE A 15 -10.85 -10.04 -56.58
C PHE A 15 -10.95 -8.56 -56.94
N ILE A 16 -11.01 -7.75 -55.88
CA ILE A 16 -11.01 -6.28 -55.84
C ILE A 16 -12.42 -5.66 -55.86
N ASN A 17 -13.08 -5.66 -54.70
CA ASN A 17 -13.29 -4.39 -53.98
C ASN A 17 -13.68 -4.59 -52.50
N CYS A 18 -12.81 -5.20 -51.69
CA CYS A 18 -12.86 -4.94 -50.25
C CYS A 18 -12.25 -3.55 -50.02
N LYS A 19 -13.08 -2.51 -50.01
CA LYS A 19 -12.71 -1.24 -49.36
C LYS A 19 -12.42 -1.56 -47.90
N LYS A 20 -11.13 -1.73 -47.57
CA LYS A 20 -10.66 -1.65 -46.18
C LYS A 20 -10.98 -0.24 -45.70
N GLU A 21 -12.11 -0.07 -45.04
CA GLU A 21 -12.22 0.99 -44.06
C GLU A 21 -11.07 0.79 -43.08
N LYS A 22 -10.06 1.65 -43.19
CA LYS A 22 -9.08 1.80 -42.14
C LYS A 22 -9.85 2.32 -40.94
N ILE A 23 -10.31 1.39 -40.09
CA ILE A 23 -10.64 1.70 -38.71
C ILE A 23 -9.37 2.37 -38.18
N LYS A 24 -9.42 3.71 -38.05
CA LYS A 24 -8.45 4.45 -37.25
C LYS A 24 -8.69 3.94 -35.84
N ILE A 25 -7.98 2.88 -35.46
CA ILE A 25 -7.77 2.57 -34.06
C ILE A 25 -7.06 3.82 -33.55
N GLU A 26 -7.80 4.73 -32.90
CA GLU A 26 -7.20 5.78 -32.10
C GLU A 26 -6.21 5.07 -31.19
N LYS A 27 -4.91 5.27 -31.45
CA LYS A 27 -3.87 4.83 -30.52
C LYS A 27 -4.20 5.54 -29.22
N GLN A 28 -4.76 4.79 -28.27
CA GLN A 28 -5.03 5.29 -26.95
C GLN A 28 -3.71 5.88 -26.43
N THR A 29 -3.66 7.20 -26.29
CA THR A 29 -2.41 7.88 -25.94
C THR A 29 -1.97 7.36 -24.59
N LYS A 30 -0.79 6.73 -24.52
CA LYS A 30 -0.22 6.25 -23.26
C LYS A 30 0.00 7.44 -22.34
N PHE A 31 -0.63 7.45 -21.17
CA PHE A 31 -0.39 8.46 -20.14
C PHE A 31 -0.22 7.82 -18.77
N VAL A 32 0.45 8.54 -17.86
CA VAL A 32 0.60 8.11 -16.46
C VAL A 32 -0.76 8.25 -15.75
N GLN A 33 -1.33 7.13 -15.33
CA GLN A 33 -2.54 7.05 -14.52
C GLN A 33 -2.24 7.25 -13.03
N ILE A 34 -1.18 6.62 -12.53
CA ILE A 34 -0.73 6.77 -11.13
C ILE A 34 0.77 7.07 -11.14
N TYR A 35 1.17 8.07 -10.36
CA TYR A 35 2.55 8.31 -9.94
C TYR A 35 2.61 8.19 -8.42
N ALA A 36 3.44 7.27 -7.95
CA ALA A 36 3.68 7.03 -6.54
C ALA A 36 5.18 7.02 -6.24
N GLU A 37 5.56 7.49 -5.06
CA GLU A 37 6.94 7.66 -4.63
C GLU A 37 7.07 7.50 -3.12
N ASN A 38 8.10 6.77 -2.68
CA ASN A 38 8.64 6.91 -1.34
C ASN A 38 10.09 7.36 -1.42
N ASP A 39 10.43 8.29 -0.54
CA ASP A 39 11.80 8.69 -0.26
C ASP A 39 12.16 8.20 1.14
N TYR A 40 13.11 7.27 1.22
CA TYR A 40 13.63 6.72 2.47
C TYR A 40 14.85 7.51 2.97
N GLY A 41 15.17 8.65 2.35
CA GLY A 41 16.34 9.46 2.64
C GLY A 41 17.62 8.72 2.26
N MET A 42 18.50 8.52 3.24
CA MET A 42 19.84 7.93 3.01
C MET A 42 19.80 6.48 2.54
N PHE A 43 18.67 5.78 2.69
CA PHE A 43 18.50 4.38 2.26
C PHE A 43 18.01 4.26 0.81
N GLY A 44 17.71 5.38 0.15
CA GLY A 44 17.29 5.44 -1.24
C GLY A 44 15.81 5.76 -1.41
N LYS A 45 15.27 5.44 -2.59
CA LYS A 45 13.90 5.83 -2.99
C LYS A 45 13.29 4.84 -3.96
N ILE A 46 11.97 4.79 -4.04
CA ILE A 46 11.23 3.97 -4.99
C ILE A 46 10.16 4.78 -5.69
N ASN A 47 10.16 4.73 -7.02
CA ASN A 47 9.22 5.45 -7.88
C ASN A 47 8.41 4.45 -8.69
N LEU A 48 7.08 4.55 -8.63
CA LEU A 48 6.16 3.73 -9.40
C LEU A 48 5.31 4.60 -10.33
N LYS A 49 5.34 4.26 -11.61
CA LYS A 49 4.45 4.82 -12.64
C LYS A 49 3.58 3.70 -13.20
N ILE A 50 2.26 3.88 -13.11
CA ILE A 50 1.27 3.01 -13.75
C ILE A 50 0.65 3.77 -14.92
N TYR A 51 0.56 3.14 -16.07
CA TYR A 51 0.13 3.74 -17.32
C TYR A 51 -1.25 3.26 -17.75
N SER A 52 -1.93 4.09 -18.57
CA SER A 52 -3.25 3.80 -19.13
C SER A 52 -3.33 2.56 -20.03
N ASP A 53 -2.19 2.04 -20.48
CA ASP A 53 -2.07 0.85 -21.32
C ASP A 53 -1.80 -0.42 -20.50
N ASN A 54 -2.14 -0.43 -19.20
CA ASN A 54 -1.95 -1.58 -18.30
C ASN A 54 -0.48 -2.01 -18.11
N THR A 55 0.46 -1.10 -18.36
CA THR A 55 1.88 -1.31 -18.05
C THR A 55 2.30 -0.52 -16.81
N TYR A 56 3.40 -0.93 -16.18
CA TYR A 56 4.05 -0.14 -15.15
C TYR A 56 5.56 -0.03 -15.38
N ASN A 57 6.13 1.02 -14.79
CA ASN A 57 7.56 1.17 -14.58
C ASN A 57 7.80 1.46 -13.10
N CYS A 58 8.67 0.68 -12.47
CA CYS A 58 9.14 0.90 -11.11
C CYS A 58 10.65 1.11 -11.14
N VAL A 59 11.13 2.15 -10.48
CA VAL A 59 12.57 2.42 -10.34
C VAL A 59 12.91 2.45 -8.86
N ARG A 60 13.81 1.57 -8.44
CA ARG A 60 14.36 1.56 -7.09
C ARG A 60 15.78 2.11 -7.13
N TYR A 61 16.06 3.03 -6.24
CA TYR A 61 17.38 3.58 -5.98
C TYR A 61 17.76 3.14 -4.58
N GLU A 62 18.94 2.57 -4.46
CA GLU A 62 19.52 2.13 -3.20
C GLU A 62 20.84 2.85 -3.03
N THR A 63 20.99 3.47 -1.85
CA THR A 63 22.19 4.20 -1.47
C THR A 63 22.75 3.57 -0.22
N SER A 64 24.05 3.36 -0.20
CA SER A 64 24.82 2.83 0.92
C SER A 64 26.17 3.56 0.95
N PRO A 65 26.88 3.57 2.10
CA PRO A 65 28.15 4.32 2.21
C PRO A 65 29.18 4.00 1.12
N ASN A 66 29.16 2.76 0.60
CA ASN A 66 30.16 2.26 -0.33
C ASN A 66 29.60 1.91 -1.73
N TYR A 67 28.29 2.09 -1.98
CA TYR A 67 27.73 1.83 -3.31
C TYR A 67 26.38 2.52 -3.54
N GLU A 68 26.08 2.74 -4.81
CA GLU A 68 24.76 3.16 -5.29
C GLU A 68 24.25 2.14 -6.32
N LYS A 69 22.97 1.80 -6.26
CA LYS A 69 22.33 0.88 -7.20
C LYS A 69 21.02 1.47 -7.71
N THR A 70 20.81 1.41 -9.02
CA THR A 70 19.52 1.75 -9.63
C THR A 70 18.98 0.54 -10.38
N GLU A 71 17.78 0.11 -10.01
CA GLU A 71 17.08 -1.00 -10.64
C GLU A 71 15.80 -0.51 -11.31
N LYS A 72 15.53 -0.98 -12.53
CA LYS A 72 14.34 -0.64 -13.30
C LYS A 72 13.55 -1.90 -13.58
N PHE A 73 12.30 -1.91 -13.17
CA PHE A 73 11.37 -3.01 -13.35
C PHE A 73 10.21 -2.53 -14.21
N ASN A 74 9.90 -3.29 -15.26
CA ASN A 74 8.74 -3.05 -16.10
C ASN A 74 7.89 -4.31 -16.10
N GLY A 75 6.58 -4.14 -16.23
CA GLY A 75 5.67 -5.27 -16.33
C GLY A 75 4.26 -4.83 -16.69
N PHE A 76 3.34 -5.77 -16.62
CA PHE A 76 1.93 -5.55 -16.90
C PHE A 76 1.10 -5.75 -15.64
N LEU A 77 -0.06 -5.12 -15.63
CA LEU A 77 -1.01 -5.18 -14.54
C LEU A 77 -2.43 -4.99 -15.04
N LYS A 78 -3.42 -5.33 -14.24
CA LYS A 78 -4.82 -4.99 -14.48
C LYS A 78 -5.38 -4.36 -13.22
N ILE A 79 -5.98 -3.19 -13.38
CA ILE A 79 -6.72 -2.53 -12.30
C ILE A 79 -8.18 -2.96 -12.40
N VAL A 80 -8.70 -3.55 -11.32
CA VAL A 80 -10.12 -3.85 -11.14
C VAL A 80 -10.55 -3.20 -9.84
N ASN A 81 -11.42 -2.19 -9.92
CA ASN A 81 -11.77 -1.32 -8.79
C ASN A 81 -10.51 -0.65 -8.20
N ASP A 82 -10.20 -0.94 -6.93
CA ASP A 82 -9.02 -0.50 -6.18
C ASP A 82 -7.87 -1.52 -6.23
N THR A 83 -8.07 -2.69 -6.83
CA THR A 83 -7.10 -3.78 -6.81
C THR A 83 -6.28 -3.80 -8.09
N ILE A 84 -4.96 -3.76 -7.94
CA ILE A 84 -3.97 -3.96 -9.00
C ILE A 84 -3.55 -5.43 -8.96
N ASN A 85 -3.72 -6.15 -10.07
CA ASN A 85 -3.23 -7.52 -10.25
C ASN A 85 -2.06 -7.51 -11.24
N PHE A 86 -0.90 -8.02 -10.84
CA PHE A 86 0.28 -8.11 -11.69
C PHE A 86 0.25 -9.42 -12.49
N PHE A 87 0.55 -9.35 -13.80
CA PHE A 87 0.57 -10.52 -14.68
C PHE A 87 1.42 -10.25 -15.93
N PRO A 88 1.90 -11.27 -16.66
CA PRO A 88 1.97 -12.67 -16.25
C PRO A 88 3.03 -12.91 -15.16
N PHE A 89 3.74 -11.87 -14.73
CA PHE A 89 4.75 -11.93 -13.68
C PHE A 89 4.38 -11.02 -12.52
N ASP A 90 4.80 -11.40 -11.32
CA ASP A 90 4.61 -10.64 -10.11
C ASP A 90 5.41 -9.32 -10.11
N PHE A 91 5.04 -8.40 -9.22
CA PHE A 91 5.74 -7.14 -9.02
C PHE A 91 7.13 -7.38 -8.42
N LYS A 92 8.13 -7.47 -9.29
CA LYS A 92 9.50 -7.89 -8.95
C LYS A 92 10.15 -7.22 -7.74
N PRO A 93 9.92 -5.93 -7.42
CA PRO A 93 10.51 -5.35 -6.22
C PRO A 93 10.25 -6.15 -4.94
N ASN A 94 9.02 -6.60 -4.69
CA ASN A 94 8.68 -7.39 -3.50
C ASN A 94 7.92 -8.69 -3.80
N TYR A 95 7.92 -9.13 -5.06
CA TYR A 95 7.26 -10.36 -5.56
C TYR A 95 5.76 -10.45 -5.28
N SER A 96 5.10 -9.30 -5.11
CA SER A 96 3.66 -9.26 -4.86
C SER A 96 2.86 -9.53 -6.13
N THR A 97 1.83 -10.37 -6.04
CA THR A 97 0.89 -10.62 -7.14
C THR A 97 -0.22 -9.56 -7.18
N LYS A 98 -0.46 -8.89 -6.03
CA LYS A 98 -1.55 -7.93 -5.86
C LYS A 98 -1.17 -6.72 -5.02
N ALA A 99 -1.63 -5.55 -5.44
CA ALA A 99 -1.65 -4.35 -4.63
C ALA A 99 -3.06 -3.74 -4.54
N VAL A 100 -3.30 -2.94 -3.51
CA VAL A 100 -4.57 -2.22 -3.30
C VAL A 100 -4.28 -0.72 -3.24
N ILE A 101 -5.08 0.06 -3.96
CA ILE A 101 -5.04 1.51 -3.96
C ILE A 101 -5.97 2.01 -2.85
N LYS A 102 -5.40 2.46 -1.73
CA LYS A 102 -6.17 3.01 -0.61
C LYS A 102 -5.36 3.99 0.21
N ASN A 103 -6.06 4.91 0.88
CA ASN A 103 -5.44 5.86 1.82
C ASN A 103 -4.26 6.68 1.24
N ASN A 104 -4.30 7.02 -0.05
CA ASN A 104 -3.19 7.62 -0.83
C ASN A 104 -1.95 6.75 -0.98
N PHE A 105 -2.06 5.42 -0.86
CA PHE A 105 -0.97 4.48 -1.10
C PHE A 105 -1.36 3.42 -2.14
N VAL A 106 -0.35 2.91 -2.82
CA VAL A 106 -0.38 1.58 -3.44
C VAL A 106 0.21 0.61 -2.42
N GLU A 107 -0.62 -0.21 -1.78
CA GLU A 107 -0.20 -1.17 -0.75
C GLU A 107 -0.10 -2.58 -1.33
N PHE A 108 1.07 -3.20 -1.24
CA PHE A 108 1.33 -4.56 -1.74
C PHE A 108 1.01 -5.57 -0.65
N VAL A 109 -0.01 -6.40 -0.86
CA VAL A 109 -0.68 -7.13 0.24
C VAL A 109 -0.15 -8.55 0.44
N ASP A 110 0.53 -9.11 -0.56
CA ASP A 110 0.99 -10.50 -0.60
C ASP A 110 2.47 -10.68 -0.98
N GLY A 111 3.23 -9.57 -1.04
CA GLY A 111 4.66 -9.63 -1.32
C GLY A 111 5.48 -10.27 -0.19
N GLU A 112 6.77 -10.49 -0.44
CA GLU A 112 7.74 -11.11 0.50
C GLU A 112 8.11 -10.24 1.71
N TYR A 113 7.84 -8.93 1.62
CA TYR A 113 7.96 -7.98 2.70
C TYR A 113 6.91 -6.87 2.54
N PRO A 114 6.50 -6.20 3.64
CA PRO A 114 5.56 -5.08 3.58
C PRO A 114 6.12 -3.97 2.68
N LEU A 115 5.34 -3.58 1.69
CA LEU A 115 5.65 -2.44 0.84
C LEU A 115 4.36 -1.66 0.63
N LYS A 116 4.43 -0.35 0.79
CA LYS A 116 3.42 0.56 0.27
C LYS A 116 4.09 1.80 -0.27
N ILE A 117 3.58 2.35 -1.36
CA ILE A 117 4.19 3.50 -2.04
C ILE A 117 3.17 4.64 -2.09
N GLU A 118 3.54 5.84 -1.62
CA GLU A 118 2.61 6.97 -1.54
C GLU A 118 2.28 7.54 -2.92
N ILE A 119 1.00 7.66 -3.22
CA ILE A 119 0.48 8.23 -4.44
C ILE A 119 0.60 9.74 -4.37
N LYS A 120 1.49 10.31 -5.18
CA LYS A 120 1.66 11.76 -5.32
C LYS A 120 0.72 12.35 -6.36
N ARG A 121 0.32 11.55 -7.35
CA ARG A 121 -0.64 11.96 -8.39
C ARG A 121 -1.43 10.76 -8.91
N SER A 122 -2.74 10.91 -9.01
CA SER A 122 -3.64 9.91 -9.59
C SER A 122 -4.65 10.56 -10.54
N LYS A 123 -4.94 9.88 -11.65
CA LYS A 123 -6.09 10.15 -12.53
C LYS A 123 -7.25 9.19 -12.30
N LEU A 124 -7.09 8.23 -11.39
CA LEU A 124 -8.17 7.36 -10.96
C LEU A 124 -9.01 8.06 -9.91
N ASN A 125 -10.32 7.86 -9.97
CA ASN A 125 -11.23 8.20 -8.89
C ASN A 125 -11.08 7.20 -7.74
N SER A 126 -9.86 7.08 -7.18
CA SER A 126 -9.65 6.27 -5.98
C SER A 126 -10.29 6.99 -4.81
N LYS A 127 -11.24 6.32 -4.14
CA LYS A 127 -11.84 6.83 -2.90
C LYS A 127 -10.76 6.80 -1.81
N ASN A 128 -10.07 7.92 -1.61
CA ASN A 128 -9.29 8.09 -0.38
C ASN A 128 -10.29 8.19 0.78
N SER A 129 -10.37 7.15 1.62
CA SER A 129 -11.33 7.07 2.72
C SER A 129 -10.93 7.92 3.92
N LEU A 130 -9.64 8.23 4.07
CA LEU A 130 -9.10 8.89 5.25
C LEU A 130 -8.53 10.27 4.93
N LYS A 131 -8.88 11.24 5.77
CA LYS A 131 -8.41 12.63 5.75
C LYS A 131 -7.60 12.91 7.01
N PHE A 132 -6.35 13.31 6.83
CA PHE A 132 -5.40 13.59 7.91
C PHE A 132 -5.23 15.09 8.21
N ASP A 133 -6.04 15.97 7.61
CA ASP A 133 -5.91 17.43 7.73
C ASP A 133 -5.91 17.92 9.18
N LYS A 134 -6.69 17.24 10.04
CA LYS A 134 -6.83 17.54 11.48
C LYS A 134 -6.17 16.50 12.39
N ILE A 135 -5.72 15.38 11.84
CA ILE A 135 -5.19 14.22 12.57
C ILE A 135 -3.77 13.96 12.05
N LYS A 136 -2.79 14.51 12.76
CA LYS A 136 -1.40 14.56 12.32
C LYS A 136 -0.59 13.37 12.82
N ASP A 137 0.44 13.03 12.06
CA ASP A 137 1.46 12.07 12.44
C ASP A 137 0.97 10.62 12.60
N TYR A 138 -0.13 10.26 11.94
CA TYR A 138 -0.61 8.88 11.85
C TYR A 138 -0.15 8.20 10.55
N ALA A 139 0.20 6.93 10.68
CA ALA A 139 0.43 6.03 9.56
C ALA A 139 -0.40 4.76 9.79
N ILE A 140 -1.32 4.48 8.86
CA ILE A 140 -2.15 3.28 8.91
C ILE A 140 -1.50 2.19 8.07
N PHE A 141 -1.45 0.97 8.59
CA PHE A 141 -0.89 -0.20 7.93
C PHE A 141 -1.94 -1.32 7.86
N THR A 142 -2.04 -1.94 6.69
CA THR A 142 -2.85 -3.16 6.53
C THR A 142 -2.27 -4.29 7.35
N PHE A 143 -3.10 -4.95 8.15
CA PHE A 143 -2.68 -6.16 8.84
C PHE A 143 -2.29 -7.27 7.85
N ASN A 144 -1.05 -7.75 7.96
CA ASN A 144 -0.58 -8.96 7.32
C ASN A 144 -0.08 -9.92 8.40
N GLU A 145 -0.68 -11.09 8.47
CA GLU A 145 -0.39 -12.10 9.49
C GLU A 145 1.08 -12.53 9.49
N LYS A 146 1.69 -12.75 8.31
CA LYS A 146 3.09 -13.18 8.17
C LYS A 146 4.07 -12.18 8.79
N TYR A 147 3.77 -10.88 8.70
CA TYR A 147 4.67 -9.82 9.15
C TYR A 147 4.37 -9.33 10.57
N HIS A 148 3.12 -9.43 11.02
CA HIS A 148 2.70 -8.81 12.29
C HIS A 148 2.42 -9.81 13.41
N SER A 149 2.27 -11.12 13.13
CA SER A 149 1.93 -12.12 14.16
C SER A 149 2.92 -12.17 15.32
N ASN A 150 4.21 -11.94 15.05
CA ASN A 150 5.26 -12.01 16.05
C ASN A 150 5.48 -10.69 16.81
N ILE A 151 5.02 -9.56 16.24
CA ILE A 151 5.36 -8.22 16.75
C ILE A 151 4.29 -7.73 17.74
N TYR A 152 3.02 -8.13 17.56
CA TYR A 152 1.91 -7.50 18.28
C TYR A 152 0.99 -8.53 18.96
N TYR A 153 1.15 -8.61 20.28
CA TYR A 153 0.17 -9.12 21.25
C TYR A 153 -0.16 -10.62 21.27
N GLY A 154 0.67 -11.48 20.70
CA GLY A 154 0.60 -12.94 20.96
C GLY A 154 -0.68 -13.62 20.47
N TYR A 155 -1.36 -13.05 19.47
CA TYR A 155 -2.54 -13.66 18.87
C TYR A 155 -2.18 -14.97 18.16
N LYS A 156 -2.98 -16.02 18.38
CA LYS A 156 -2.84 -17.26 17.61
C LYS A 156 -3.15 -16.98 16.13
N PRO A 157 -2.46 -17.66 15.20
CA PRO A 157 -2.75 -17.56 13.79
C PRO A 157 -4.24 -17.73 13.46
N LYS A 158 -4.74 -17.00 12.46
CA LYS A 158 -6.09 -17.03 11.89
C LYS A 158 -7.22 -16.49 12.78
N LEU A 159 -6.91 -15.91 13.94
CA LEU A 159 -7.94 -15.34 14.84
C LEU A 159 -8.26 -13.87 14.58
N VAL A 160 -7.40 -13.16 13.85
CA VAL A 160 -7.55 -11.75 13.51
C VAL A 160 -7.64 -11.57 12.00
N LYS A 161 -8.39 -10.58 11.55
CA LYS A 161 -8.53 -10.24 10.13
C LYS A 161 -8.23 -8.76 9.93
N ALA A 162 -7.63 -8.43 8.78
CA ALA A 162 -7.43 -7.04 8.40
C ALA A 162 -8.77 -6.29 8.31
N TYR A 163 -8.76 -5.03 8.73
CA TYR A 163 -9.90 -4.13 8.61
C TYR A 163 -9.44 -2.76 8.12
N ASP A 164 -10.23 -2.16 7.24
CA ASP A 164 -9.97 -0.82 6.71
C ASP A 164 -10.76 0.21 7.51
N LEU A 165 -10.01 1.08 8.19
CA LEU A 165 -10.54 2.14 9.03
C LEU A 165 -11.34 3.16 8.21
N LYS A 166 -12.47 3.60 8.75
CA LYS A 166 -13.29 4.70 8.22
C LYS A 166 -12.91 6.02 8.89
N GLN A 167 -13.29 7.14 8.27
CA GLN A 167 -12.95 8.47 8.79
C GLN A 167 -13.42 8.72 10.24
N LYS A 168 -14.66 8.34 10.57
CA LYS A 168 -15.19 8.50 11.94
C LYS A 168 -14.40 7.67 12.96
N GLU A 169 -14.00 6.46 12.56
CA GLU A 169 -13.22 5.55 13.40
C GLU A 169 -11.79 6.08 13.62
N LEU A 170 -11.21 6.79 12.64
CA LEU A 170 -9.94 7.52 12.79
C LEU A 170 -10.05 8.70 13.78
N GLU A 171 -11.13 9.48 13.69
CA GLU A 171 -11.41 10.59 14.62
C GLU A 171 -11.62 10.09 16.05
N GLU A 172 -12.28 8.95 16.20
CA GLU A 172 -12.50 8.31 17.49
C GLU A 172 -11.19 7.73 18.06
N LEU A 173 -10.40 7.04 17.23
CA LEU A 173 -9.05 6.57 17.59
C LEU A 173 -8.20 7.71 18.15
N ASP A 174 -8.18 8.86 17.46
CA ASP A 174 -7.41 10.02 17.89
C ASP A 174 -7.91 10.60 19.23
N THR A 175 -9.23 10.60 19.44
CA THR A 175 -9.84 11.02 20.71
C THR A 175 -9.45 10.10 21.87
N ILE A 176 -9.55 8.79 21.67
CA ILE A 176 -9.17 7.80 22.69
C ILE A 176 -7.67 7.88 22.98
N LEU A 177 -6.84 8.03 21.95
CA LEU A 177 -5.40 8.14 22.13
C LEU A 177 -5.02 9.40 22.91
N LYS A 178 -5.61 10.56 22.59
CA LYS A 178 -5.42 11.80 23.36
C LYS A 178 -5.80 11.63 24.83
N LYS A 179 -6.93 10.97 25.11
CA LYS A 179 -7.34 10.64 26.48
C LYS A 179 -6.26 9.81 27.20
N CYS A 180 -5.76 8.74 26.57
CA CYS A 180 -4.68 7.91 27.14
C CYS A 180 -3.44 8.75 27.49
N PHE A 181 -3.04 9.68 26.62
CA PHE A 181 -1.88 10.55 26.88
C PHE A 181 -2.11 11.52 28.04
N VAL A 182 -3.30 12.10 28.16
CA VAL A 182 -3.66 12.96 29.28
C VAL A 182 -3.65 12.19 30.60
N GLU A 183 -4.24 11.00 30.63
CA GLU A 183 -4.31 10.14 31.83
C GLU A 183 -2.93 9.63 32.29
N ASN A 184 -1.93 9.63 31.39
CA ASN A 184 -0.57 9.12 31.66
C ASN A 184 0.53 10.18 31.47
N ASN A 185 0.18 11.47 31.55
CA ASN A 185 1.08 12.59 31.28
C ASN A 185 2.33 12.66 32.20
N SER A 186 2.30 12.01 33.36
CA SER A 186 3.44 11.92 34.28
C SER A 186 4.54 10.98 33.79
N LYS A 187 4.18 10.03 32.91
CA LYS A 187 5.11 9.04 32.32
C LYS A 187 5.41 9.34 30.86
N LEU A 188 4.51 10.03 30.17
CA LEU A 188 4.56 10.27 28.73
C LEU A 188 4.93 11.72 28.40
N LYS A 189 5.56 11.92 27.25
CA LYS A 189 5.69 13.27 26.68
C LYS A 189 4.35 13.69 26.07
N ASP A 190 4.24 14.97 25.70
CA ASP A 190 3.09 15.45 24.94
C ASP A 190 2.89 14.62 23.66
N ILE A 191 1.64 14.30 23.33
CA ILE A 191 1.25 13.46 22.19
C ILE A 191 1.76 13.99 20.85
N ASP A 192 1.96 15.31 20.73
CA ASP A 192 2.49 15.95 19.53
C ASP A 192 3.98 15.69 19.34
N ASN A 193 4.67 15.13 20.33
CA ASN A 193 6.05 14.65 20.19
C ASN A 193 6.14 13.27 19.55
N TYR A 194 5.02 12.62 19.24
CA TYR A 194 5.01 11.24 18.71
C TYR A 194 4.49 11.17 17.28
N VAL A 195 5.06 10.24 16.51
CA VAL A 195 4.41 9.62 15.36
C VAL A 195 3.67 8.36 15.82
N LYS A 196 2.57 8.02 15.16
CA LYS A 196 1.67 6.92 15.50
C LYS A 196 1.58 5.95 14.33
N GLN A 197 1.96 4.71 14.53
CA GLN A 197 1.74 3.63 13.57
C GLN A 197 0.58 2.77 14.06
N CYS A 198 -0.40 2.56 13.19
CA CYS A 198 -1.64 1.87 13.53
C CYS A 198 -1.87 0.69 12.60
N ILE A 199 -2.12 -0.49 13.18
CA ILE A 199 -2.58 -1.68 12.47
C ILE A 199 -3.98 -1.99 12.94
N VAL A 200 -4.93 -2.09 11.99
CA VAL A 200 -6.35 -2.24 12.32
C VAL A 200 -6.81 -3.66 11.99
N VAL A 201 -7.47 -4.29 12.96
CA VAL A 201 -7.94 -5.66 12.88
C VAL A 201 -9.37 -5.81 13.39
N ILE A 202 -10.05 -6.85 12.92
CA ILE A 202 -11.20 -7.43 13.62
C ILE A 202 -10.69 -8.62 14.43
N ASN A 203 -10.92 -8.59 15.74
CA ASN A 203 -10.53 -9.67 16.64
C ASN A 203 -11.53 -10.85 16.61
N SER A 204 -11.24 -11.92 17.37
CA SER A 204 -12.09 -13.13 17.42
C SER A 204 -13.50 -12.86 17.97
N LYS A 205 -13.67 -11.79 18.76
CA LYS A 205 -14.96 -11.33 19.31
C LYS A 205 -15.74 -10.42 18.36
N LYS A 206 -15.25 -10.20 17.13
CA LYS A 206 -15.83 -9.27 16.14
C LYS A 206 -15.74 -7.79 16.52
N GLU A 207 -14.85 -7.45 17.45
CA GLU A 207 -14.58 -6.07 17.80
C GLU A 207 -13.52 -5.49 16.89
N ILE A 208 -13.61 -4.18 16.61
CA ILE A 208 -12.60 -3.43 15.86
C ILE A 208 -11.52 -3.00 16.85
N GLU A 209 -10.32 -3.52 16.66
CA GLU A 209 -9.16 -3.24 17.48
C GLU A 209 -8.06 -2.57 16.64
N VAL A 210 -7.44 -1.54 17.20
CA VAL A 210 -6.30 -0.84 16.63
C VAL A 210 -5.09 -1.10 17.51
N TRP A 211 -4.06 -1.70 16.93
CA TRP A 211 -2.75 -1.82 17.55
C TRP A 211 -1.98 -0.55 17.26
N VAL A 212 -1.73 0.23 18.29
CA VAL A 212 -1.07 1.53 18.17
C VAL A 212 0.33 1.42 18.75
N SER A 213 1.31 1.81 17.94
CA SER A 213 2.68 2.06 18.38
C SER A 213 3.00 3.54 18.21
N CYS A 214 3.40 4.20 19.29
CA CYS A 214 3.80 5.59 19.29
C CYS A 214 5.31 5.70 19.49
N TYR A 215 5.96 6.48 18.62
CA TYR A 215 7.40 6.70 18.63
C TYR A 215 7.71 8.19 18.69
N CYS A 216 8.70 8.59 19.48
CA CYS A 216 9.15 9.99 19.48
C CYS A 216 9.57 10.42 18.08
N LYS A 217 9.20 11.65 17.69
CA LYS A 217 9.62 12.26 16.43
C LYS A 217 11.14 12.37 16.38
N ASN A 218 11.73 11.74 15.35
CA ASN A 218 13.13 11.89 15.03
C ASN A 218 13.30 12.96 13.93
N LYS A 219 14.13 13.97 14.18
CA LYS A 219 14.42 15.03 13.19
C LYS A 219 15.09 14.51 11.92
N TYR A 220 15.74 13.35 12.00
CA TYR A 220 16.46 12.72 10.89
C TYR A 220 15.59 11.78 10.03
N GLU A 221 14.38 11.43 10.47
CA GLU A 221 13.49 10.46 9.80
C GLU A 221 12.08 11.02 9.63
N LYS A 222 11.99 12.19 8.99
CA LYS A 222 10.79 13.05 9.05
C LYS A 222 9.50 12.37 8.56
N ASP A 223 9.57 11.43 7.61
CA ASP A 223 8.39 10.77 7.04
C ASP A 223 8.50 9.24 6.87
N ASN A 224 9.64 8.64 7.23
CA ASN A 224 9.87 7.19 7.05
C ASN A 224 8.85 6.32 7.81
N TYR A 225 8.34 6.83 8.95
CA TYR A 225 7.28 6.19 9.72
C TYR A 225 6.00 5.93 8.91
N LYS A 226 5.79 6.65 7.80
CA LYS A 226 4.66 6.41 6.91
C LYS A 226 4.85 5.17 6.08
N TYR A 227 6.08 4.77 5.74
CA TYR A 227 6.36 3.76 4.72
C TYR A 227 6.78 2.41 5.29
N SER A 228 7.44 2.41 6.45
CA SER A 228 7.97 1.20 7.10
C SER A 228 7.61 1.18 8.58
N ILE A 229 7.31 -0.02 9.10
CA ILE A 229 7.12 -0.22 10.54
C ILE A 229 8.43 0.05 11.24
N ILE A 230 8.39 0.89 12.29
CA ILE A 230 9.56 1.24 13.07
C ILE A 230 9.92 0.04 13.94
N GLN A 231 11.14 -0.44 13.79
CA GLN A 231 11.73 -1.43 14.68
C GLN A 231 12.62 -0.68 15.66
N MET A 232 12.19 -0.55 16.92
CA MET A 232 12.95 0.17 17.93
C MET A 232 13.50 -0.78 18.99
N HIS A 233 14.80 -0.65 19.26
CA HIS A 233 15.51 -1.41 20.30
C HIS A 233 15.71 -0.61 21.59
N ASP A 234 15.52 0.72 21.55
CA ASP A 234 15.72 1.59 22.70
C ASP A 234 14.43 1.77 23.51
N GLY A 235 14.61 1.85 24.83
CA GLY A 235 13.54 1.93 25.82
C GLY A 235 13.14 3.35 26.19
N GLY A 236 12.40 3.48 27.28
CA GLY A 236 11.91 4.76 27.80
C GLY A 236 10.57 5.19 27.21
N ASN A 237 10.13 6.38 27.61
CA ASN A 237 8.83 6.93 27.24
C ASN A 237 8.69 7.31 25.75
N CYS A 238 9.68 7.03 24.92
CA CYS A 238 9.62 7.21 23.48
C CYS A 238 9.10 5.98 22.71
N ASN A 239 8.86 4.85 23.38
CA ASN A 239 8.34 3.63 22.77
C ASN A 239 7.10 3.16 23.54
N ILE A 240 5.93 3.47 22.99
CA ILE A 240 4.64 3.19 23.63
C ILE A 240 3.87 2.25 22.72
N ASN A 241 3.31 1.18 23.28
CA ASN A 241 2.41 0.29 22.59
C ASN A 241 1.10 0.22 23.38
N LEU A 242 -0.03 0.26 22.69
CA LEU A 242 -1.34 0.09 23.30
C LEU A 242 -2.33 -0.52 22.30
N LYS A 243 -3.43 -1.04 22.84
CA LYS A 243 -4.61 -1.42 22.06
C LYS A 243 -5.69 -0.38 22.26
N VAL A 244 -6.30 0.05 21.16
CA VAL A 244 -7.54 0.82 21.19
C VAL A 244 -8.65 -0.04 20.64
N ASN A 245 -9.73 -0.22 21.39
CA ASN A 245 -10.91 -0.94 20.95
C ASN A 245 -12.00 0.08 20.60
N LEU A 246 -12.31 0.19 19.30
CA LEU A 246 -13.29 1.15 18.76
C LEU A 246 -14.73 0.65 18.90
N THR A 247 -14.92 -0.62 19.22
CA THR A 247 -16.25 -1.16 19.56
C THR A 247 -16.62 -0.84 21.00
N ASN A 248 -15.64 -0.90 21.90
CA ASN A 248 -15.83 -0.67 23.34
C ASN A 248 -15.43 0.75 23.78
N HIS A 249 -15.01 1.60 22.83
CA HIS A 249 -14.64 3.00 23.03
C HIS A 249 -13.58 3.22 24.13
N ASN A 250 -12.60 2.32 24.24
CA ASN A 250 -11.59 2.36 25.29
C ASN A 250 -10.23 1.86 24.83
N TYR A 251 -9.18 2.12 25.62
CA TYR A 251 -7.84 1.57 25.40
C TYR A 251 -7.46 0.57 26.49
N SER A 252 -6.49 -0.30 26.18
CA SER A 252 -5.95 -1.32 27.08
C SER A 252 -4.50 -1.65 26.73
N GLU A 253 -3.86 -2.47 27.57
CA GLU A 253 -2.52 -3.02 27.35
C GLU A 253 -1.45 -1.95 27.04
N LEU A 254 -1.57 -0.78 27.70
CA LEU A 254 -0.58 0.28 27.60
C LEU A 254 0.76 -0.22 28.15
N ASN A 255 1.74 -0.33 27.26
CA ASN A 255 3.12 -0.65 27.55
C ASN A 255 3.99 0.56 27.20
N ILE A 256 4.76 1.03 28.18
CA ILE A 256 5.75 2.10 28.02
C ILE A 256 7.10 1.43 28.27
N SER A 257 7.90 1.30 27.21
CA SER A 257 9.17 0.59 27.31
C SER A 257 10.06 1.23 28.38
N GLY A 258 10.77 0.43 29.18
CA GLY A 258 11.63 0.94 30.25
C GLY A 258 10.92 1.45 31.51
N SER A 259 9.58 1.33 31.60
CA SER A 259 8.88 1.44 32.89
C SER A 259 8.86 0.05 33.55
N ALA A 260 9.91 -0.26 34.30
CA ALA A 260 9.88 -1.35 35.29
C ALA A 260 9.16 -0.88 36.56
#